data_AF-A0A6J1N3T4-F1
#
_entry.id   AF-A0A6J1N3T4-F1
#
_cell.length_a   1.000
_cell.length_b   1.000
_cell.length_c   1.000
_cell.angle_alpha   90.00
_cell.angle_beta   90.00
_cell.angle_gamma   90.00
#
_symmetry.space_group_name_H-M   'P 1'
#
loop_
_entity.id
_entity.type
_entity.pdbx_description
1 polymer ?
#
loop_
_entity_poly.entity_id
_entity_poly.type
_entity_poly.pdbx_seq_one_letter_code
_entity_poly.pdbx_strand_id
1 'polypeptide(L)'
;MIKVKIATRYIKALLYIVPVCKEQNWLTMDSKQIIVLFVITLVAAVSTEVTFDTLEIEKILRNDELAKFMSACLLDQKPCGYFQGLRDSIAPLIKTNCRQCSPTKKKKYDHMAKVLSEKRPGIFNALLLKYSDKKTEY
;
A
#
# COMPACT_ATOMS: atom_id res chain seq x y z
N MET A 1 -4.28 5.78 -15.70
CA MET A 1 -5.45 6.68 -15.91
C MET A 1 -6.52 6.62 -14.80
N ILE A 2 -6.34 5.84 -13.73
CA ILE A 2 -7.34 5.71 -12.63
C ILE A 2 -7.20 6.83 -11.58
N LYS A 3 -5.98 7.30 -11.31
CA LYS A 3 -5.71 8.48 -10.45
C LYS A 3 -6.49 9.72 -10.90
N VAL A 4 -6.67 9.90 -12.22
CA VAL A 4 -7.38 11.05 -12.81
C VAL A 4 -8.89 10.95 -12.55
N LYS A 5 -9.53 9.80 -12.81
CA LYS A 5 -11.00 9.64 -12.60
C LYS A 5 -11.41 9.80 -11.14
N ILE A 6 -10.57 9.36 -10.21
CA ILE A 6 -10.79 9.55 -8.77
C ILE A 6 -10.69 11.04 -8.44
N ALA A 7 -9.61 11.71 -8.87
CA ALA A 7 -9.46 13.16 -8.73
C ALA A 7 -10.62 13.96 -9.38
N THR A 8 -11.15 13.55 -10.53
CA THR A 8 -12.29 14.23 -11.19
C THR A 8 -13.60 14.04 -10.43
N ARG A 9 -13.82 12.91 -9.75
CA ARG A 9 -14.98 12.72 -8.85
C ARG A 9 -14.85 13.56 -7.58
N TYR A 10 -13.64 13.69 -7.03
CA TYR A 10 -13.36 14.60 -5.92
C TYR A 10 -13.51 16.08 -6.33
N ILE A 11 -13.09 16.48 -7.53
CA ILE A 11 -13.28 17.86 -8.04
C ILE A 11 -14.76 18.17 -8.29
N LYS A 12 -15.56 17.22 -8.82
CA LYS A 12 -17.02 17.39 -8.94
C LYS A 12 -17.72 17.45 -7.58
N ALA A 13 -17.28 16.67 -6.60
CA ALA A 13 -17.77 16.75 -5.22
C ALA A 13 -17.39 18.09 -4.57
N LEU A 14 -16.15 18.57 -4.78
CA LEU A 14 -15.68 19.88 -4.35
C LEU A 14 -16.46 21.02 -5.02
N LEU A 15 -16.75 20.94 -6.32
CA LEU A 15 -17.59 21.93 -7.03
C LEU A 15 -19.04 21.96 -6.53
N TYR A 16 -19.55 20.87 -5.95
CA TYR A 16 -20.86 20.83 -5.28
C TYR A 16 -20.80 21.40 -3.85
N ILE A 17 -19.62 21.47 -3.23
CA ILE A 17 -19.39 22.02 -1.89
C ILE A 17 -19.04 23.52 -1.95
N VAL A 18 -18.42 24.01 -3.04
CA VAL A 18 -18.14 25.44 -3.26
C VAL A 18 -19.38 26.35 -3.16
N PRO A 19 -20.60 25.99 -3.65
CA PRO A 19 -21.76 26.85 -3.46
C PRO A 19 -22.27 26.88 -2.01
N VAL A 20 -21.86 25.94 -1.14
CA VAL A 20 -22.15 26.01 0.31
C VAL A 20 -21.26 27.03 1.01
N CYS A 21 -20.01 27.22 0.54
CA CYS A 21 -19.08 28.18 1.15
C CYS A 21 -19.22 29.62 0.63
N LYS A 22 -19.89 29.88 -0.49
CA LYS A 22 -19.96 31.23 -1.05
C LYS A 22 -20.99 32.14 -0.36
N GLU A 23 -21.87 31.59 0.47
CA GLU A 23 -22.97 32.35 1.09
C GLU A 23 -23.16 32.07 2.59
N GLN A 24 -22.07 31.78 3.32
CA GLN A 24 -22.11 31.70 4.77
C GLN A 24 -21.19 32.76 5.41
N ASN A 25 -21.84 33.74 6.04
CA ASN A 25 -21.22 34.67 6.98
C ASN A 25 -20.57 33.88 8.11
N TRP A 26 -19.26 34.08 8.30
CA TRP A 26 -18.40 33.42 9.29
C TRP A 26 -18.76 33.70 10.76
N LEU A 27 -19.84 34.46 11.03
CA LEU A 27 -20.22 34.96 12.36
C LEU A 27 -21.28 34.10 13.08
N THR A 28 -21.78 33.02 12.47
CA THR A 28 -22.85 32.18 13.06
C THR A 28 -22.51 30.70 13.14
N MET A 29 -21.22 30.33 13.12
CA MET A 29 -20.84 28.91 13.19
C MET A 29 -21.02 28.37 14.62
N ASP A 30 -22.09 27.62 14.83
CA ASP A 30 -22.35 26.89 16.07
C ASP A 30 -21.22 25.91 16.40
N SER A 31 -20.92 25.74 17.69
CA SER A 31 -19.84 24.87 18.19
C SER A 31 -19.90 23.43 17.65
N LYS A 32 -21.09 22.96 17.28
CA LYS A 32 -21.32 21.64 16.69
C LYS A 32 -20.78 21.54 15.25
N GLN A 33 -20.87 22.61 14.47
CA GLN A 33 -20.37 22.65 13.08
C GLN A 33 -18.83 22.65 13.03
N ILE A 34 -18.18 23.28 14.02
CA ILE A 34 -16.72 23.27 14.18
C ILE A 34 -16.21 21.85 14.47
N ILE A 35 -16.91 21.10 15.33
CA ILE A 35 -16.56 19.71 15.65
C ILE A 35 -16.68 18.82 14.41
N VAL A 36 -17.74 18.98 13.61
CA VAL A 36 -17.92 18.20 12.37
C VAL A 36 -16.82 18.50 11.34
N LEU A 37 -16.44 19.77 11.17
CA LEU A 37 -15.34 20.17 10.30
C LEU A 37 -13.98 19.60 10.74
N PHE A 38 -13.72 19.55 12.05
CA PHE A 38 -12.47 19.00 12.61
C PHE A 38 -12.40 17.46 12.50
N VAL A 39 -13.54 16.77 12.60
CA VAL A 39 -13.60 15.32 12.42
C VAL A 39 -13.37 14.93 10.96
N ILE A 40 -13.84 15.74 10.00
CA ILE A 40 -13.66 15.46 8.56
C ILE A 40 -12.19 15.63 8.12
N THR A 41 -11.45 16.59 8.69
CA THR A 41 -10.02 16.76 8.39
C THR A 41 -9.15 15.63 8.96
N LEU A 42 -9.52 15.06 10.11
CA LEU A 42 -8.79 13.96 10.75
C LEU A 42 -8.85 12.64 9.96
N VAL A 43 -9.97 12.36 9.28
CA VAL A 43 -10.17 11.09 8.54
C VAL A 43 -9.32 11.00 7.27
N ALA A 44 -8.88 12.14 6.70
CA ALA A 44 -8.09 12.18 5.47
C ALA A 44 -6.62 11.76 5.64
N ALA A 45 -6.11 11.61 6.86
CA ALA A 45 -4.69 11.39 7.14
C ALA A 45 -4.27 9.91 7.28
N VAL A 46 -5.21 8.96 7.31
CA VAL A 46 -4.90 7.53 7.56
C VAL A 46 -4.99 6.72 6.26
N SER A 47 -3.88 6.69 5.52
CA SER A 47 -3.64 5.61 4.55
C SER A 47 -2.31 4.96 4.93
N THR A 48 -2.37 3.96 5.81
CA THR A 48 -1.21 3.17 6.19
C THR A 48 -0.93 2.15 5.10
N GLU A 49 -0.22 2.57 4.05
CA GLU A 49 0.29 1.65 3.06
C GLU A 49 1.27 0.66 3.70
N VAL A 50 1.13 -0.62 3.36
CA VAL A 50 2.06 -1.65 3.80
C VAL A 50 3.29 -1.60 2.89
N THR A 51 4.46 -1.37 3.48
CA THR A 51 5.75 -1.30 2.80
C THR A 51 6.65 -2.45 3.25
N PHE A 52 7.78 -2.66 2.56
CA PHE A 52 8.75 -3.68 2.98
C PHE A 52 9.19 -3.50 4.45
N ASP A 53 9.30 -2.27 4.95
CA ASP A 53 9.73 -1.99 6.33
C ASP A 53 8.66 -2.34 7.37
N THR A 54 7.38 -2.12 7.07
CA THR A 54 6.26 -2.39 8.00
C THR A 54 5.67 -3.80 7.85
N LEU A 55 5.98 -4.50 6.76
CA LEU A 55 5.45 -5.83 6.47
C LEU A 55 5.87 -6.88 7.52
N GLU A 56 4.90 -7.65 8.00
CA GLU A 56 5.13 -8.87 8.78
C GLU A 56 4.66 -10.08 7.99
N ILE A 57 5.58 -10.74 7.27
CA ILE A 57 5.25 -11.80 6.32
C ILE A 57 4.48 -12.96 6.97
N GLU A 58 4.85 -13.33 8.20
CA GLU A 58 4.20 -14.43 8.91
C GLU A 58 2.73 -14.13 9.21
N LYS A 59 2.38 -12.88 9.51
CA LYS A 59 0.99 -12.49 9.76
C LYS A 59 0.15 -12.64 8.50
N ILE A 60 0.73 -12.31 7.34
CA ILE A 60 0.04 -12.43 6.05
C ILE A 60 -0.12 -13.88 5.65
N LEU A 61 0.91 -14.70 5.85
CA LEU A 61 0.88 -16.11 5.48
C LEU A 61 -0.04 -16.96 6.37
N ARG A 62 -0.46 -16.45 7.54
CA ARG A 62 -1.50 -17.09 8.37
C ARG A 62 -2.89 -17.03 7.75
N ASN A 63 -3.15 -16.10 6.83
CA ASN A 63 -4.42 -15.99 6.14
C ASN A 63 -4.21 -16.23 4.64
N ASP A 64 -4.73 -17.36 4.18
CA ASP A 64 -4.60 -17.83 2.80
C ASP A 64 -5.19 -16.85 1.78
N GLU A 65 -6.34 -16.23 2.10
CA GLU A 65 -6.95 -15.22 1.24
C GLU A 65 -6.09 -13.97 1.16
N LEU A 66 -5.48 -13.57 2.28
CA LEU A 66 -4.61 -12.40 2.35
C LEU A 66 -3.31 -12.62 1.58
N ALA A 67 -2.70 -13.80 1.74
CA ALA A 67 -1.51 -14.20 0.99
C ALA A 67 -1.79 -14.30 -0.52
N LYS A 68 -2.95 -14.83 -0.91
CA LYS A 68 -3.42 -14.85 -2.30
C LYS A 68 -3.69 -13.44 -2.82
N PHE A 69 -4.26 -12.55 -1.99
CA PHE A 69 -4.46 -11.16 -2.35
C PHE A 69 -3.13 -10.45 -2.61
N MET A 70 -2.19 -10.57 -1.66
CA MET A 70 -0.85 -10.00 -1.75
C MET A 70 -0.14 -10.47 -3.01
N SER A 71 -0.04 -11.78 -3.21
CA SER A 71 0.66 -12.37 -4.37
C SER A 71 0.02 -11.98 -5.70
N ALA A 72 -1.31 -12.01 -5.82
CA ALA A 72 -2.00 -11.59 -7.04
C ALA A 72 -1.73 -10.11 -7.38
N CYS A 73 -1.67 -9.23 -6.38
CA CYS A 73 -1.27 -7.84 -6.55
C CYS A 73 0.18 -7.73 -7.02
N LEU A 74 1.10 -8.40 -6.33
CA LEU A 74 2.53 -8.38 -6.67
C LEU A 74 2.79 -8.99 -8.05
N LEU A 75 1.92 -9.88 -8.55
CA LEU A 75 1.98 -10.48 -9.88
C LEU A 75 1.19 -9.73 -10.95
N ASP A 76 0.64 -8.54 -10.66
CA ASP A 76 -0.18 -7.71 -11.58
C ASP A 76 -1.47 -8.36 -12.05
N GLN A 77 -1.92 -9.39 -11.35
CA GLN A 77 -3.19 -10.06 -11.64
C GLN A 77 -4.37 -9.24 -11.13
N LYS A 78 -4.14 -8.35 -10.16
CA LYS A 78 -5.19 -7.47 -9.60
C LYS A 78 -4.65 -6.18 -8.98
N PRO A 79 -5.52 -5.18 -8.71
CA PRO A 79 -5.15 -3.95 -8.01
C PRO A 79 -4.63 -4.21 -6.59
N CYS A 80 -3.60 -3.46 -6.18
CA CYS A 80 -2.86 -3.72 -4.93
C CYS A 80 -3.48 -3.15 -3.65
N GLY A 81 -4.34 -2.14 -3.75
CA GLY A 81 -4.89 -1.48 -2.56
C GLY A 81 -3.78 -1.08 -1.58
N TYR A 82 -3.86 -1.56 -0.34
CA TYR A 82 -2.89 -1.25 0.72
C TYR A 82 -1.49 -1.88 0.53
N PHE A 83 -1.33 -2.87 -0.36
CA PHE A 83 -0.02 -3.47 -0.68
C PHE A 83 0.75 -2.71 -1.78
N GLN A 84 0.24 -1.57 -2.23
CA GLN A 84 0.88 -0.80 -3.29
C GLN A 84 2.33 -0.42 -2.92
N GLY A 85 2.55 0.11 -1.73
CA GLY A 85 3.89 0.43 -1.23
C GLY A 85 4.83 -0.78 -1.15
N LEU A 86 4.31 -1.98 -0.88
CA LEU A 86 5.10 -3.22 -0.89
C LEU A 86 5.54 -3.56 -2.31
N ARG A 87 4.62 -3.51 -3.28
CA ARG A 87 4.94 -3.77 -4.70
C ARG A 87 6.03 -2.84 -5.20
N ASP A 88 5.93 -1.56 -4.86
CA ASP A 88 6.87 -0.54 -5.33
C ASP A 88 8.25 -0.70 -4.66
N SER A 89 8.30 -1.15 -3.40
CA SER A 89 9.55 -1.39 -2.68
C SER A 89 10.21 -2.74 -2.97
N ILE A 90 9.47 -3.79 -3.35
CA ILE A 90 10.02 -5.15 -3.50
C ILE A 90 10.85 -5.34 -4.77
N ALA A 91 10.48 -4.65 -5.86
CA ALA A 91 11.16 -4.78 -7.15
C ALA A 91 12.67 -4.47 -7.10
N PRO A 92 13.12 -3.31 -6.57
CA PRO A 92 14.56 -3.03 -6.47
C PRO A 92 15.29 -3.97 -5.50
N LEU A 93 14.62 -4.44 -4.43
CA LEU A 93 15.20 -5.36 -3.45
C LEU A 93 15.52 -6.72 -4.08
N ILE A 94 14.59 -7.28 -4.86
CA ILE A 94 14.81 -8.56 -5.54
C ILE A 94 15.84 -8.43 -6.67
N LYS A 95 15.73 -7.41 -7.54
CA LYS A 95 16.66 -7.21 -8.66
C LYS A 95 18.11 -7.08 -8.22
N THR A 96 18.33 -6.39 -7.10
CA THR A 96 19.68 -6.16 -6.55
C THR A 96 20.09 -7.20 -5.50
N ASN A 97 19.23 -8.19 -5.21
CA ASN A 97 19.37 -9.12 -4.10
C ASN A 97 19.76 -8.41 -2.77
N CYS A 98 19.06 -7.31 -2.48
CA CYS A 98 19.26 -6.47 -1.31
C CYS A 98 20.72 -5.98 -1.10
N ARG A 99 21.54 -5.85 -2.15
CA ARG A 99 22.97 -5.48 -2.03
C ARG A 99 23.21 -4.15 -1.30
N GLN A 100 22.28 -3.20 -1.43
CA GLN A 100 22.38 -1.87 -0.82
C GLN A 100 21.57 -1.75 0.49
N CYS A 101 21.04 -2.85 1.02
CA CYS A 101 20.24 -2.83 2.23
C CYS A 101 21.09 -2.62 3.48
N SER A 102 20.55 -1.88 4.45
CA SER A 102 21.12 -1.84 5.80
C SER A 102 21.12 -3.25 6.43
N PRO A 103 22.02 -3.54 7.39
CA PRO A 103 22.14 -4.88 7.97
C PRO A 103 20.81 -5.41 8.56
N THR A 104 20.01 -4.53 9.16
CA THR A 104 18.69 -4.88 9.70
C THR A 104 17.69 -5.23 8.59
N LYS A 105 17.66 -4.45 7.50
CA LYS A 105 16.79 -4.72 6.35
C LYS A 105 17.20 -6.00 5.62
N LYS A 106 18.49 -6.26 5.51
CA LYS A 106 19.02 -7.50 4.91
C LYS A 106 18.61 -8.74 5.72
N LYS A 107 18.77 -8.73 7.05
CA LYS A 107 18.27 -9.82 7.90
C LYS A 107 16.77 -10.07 7.72
N LYS A 108 15.97 -9.00 7.63
CA LYS A 108 14.53 -9.10 7.37
C LYS A 108 14.25 -9.71 6.00
N TYR A 109 14.98 -9.27 4.97
CA TYR A 109 14.87 -9.78 3.61
C TYR A 109 15.15 -11.28 3.53
N ASP A 110 16.28 -11.73 4.09
CA ASP A 110 16.70 -13.13 4.09
C ASP A 110 15.67 -14.00 4.85
N HIS A 111 15.18 -13.50 6.00
CA HIS A 111 14.13 -14.18 6.75
C HIS A 111 12.81 -14.28 5.96
N MET A 112 12.39 -13.20 5.31
CA MET A 112 11.17 -13.20 4.49
C MET A 112 11.29 -14.15 3.30
N ALA A 113 12.44 -14.17 2.62
CA ALA A 113 12.70 -15.09 1.52
C ALA A 113 12.60 -16.54 1.98
N LYS A 114 13.25 -16.89 3.10
CA LYS A 114 13.20 -18.22 3.71
C LYS A 114 11.78 -18.63 4.10
N VAL A 115 11.07 -17.78 4.84
CA VAL A 115 9.70 -18.10 5.29
C VAL A 115 8.76 -18.26 4.11
N LEU A 116 8.91 -17.44 3.07
CA LEU A 116 8.05 -17.52 1.89
C LEU A 116 8.36 -18.73 1.01
N SER A 117 9.64 -19.11 0.87
CA SER A 117 10.04 -20.31 0.13
C SER A 117 9.59 -21.60 0.82
N GLU A 118 9.68 -21.66 2.16
CA GLU A 118 9.25 -22.82 2.95
C GLU A 118 7.72 -22.96 3.00
N LYS A 119 7.00 -21.86 3.32
CA LYS A 119 5.54 -21.92 3.53
C LYS A 119 4.73 -21.85 2.23
N ARG A 120 5.22 -21.13 1.21
CA ARG A 120 4.49 -20.89 -0.05
C ARG A 120 5.45 -20.86 -1.27
N PRO A 121 6.10 -21.99 -1.59
CA PRO A 121 7.09 -22.06 -2.67
C PRO A 121 6.52 -21.63 -4.03
N GLY A 122 5.25 -21.91 -4.32
CA GLY A 122 4.59 -21.49 -5.56
C GLY A 122 4.52 -19.96 -5.72
N ILE A 123 4.18 -19.24 -4.64
CA ILE A 123 4.16 -17.77 -4.65
C ILE A 123 5.59 -17.24 -4.77
N PHE A 124 6.53 -17.81 -4.01
CA PHE A 124 7.92 -17.41 -4.04
C PHE A 124 8.51 -17.50 -5.45
N ASN A 125 8.36 -18.65 -6.11
CA ASN A 125 8.86 -18.87 -7.46
C ASN A 125 8.23 -17.91 -8.48
N ALA A 126 6.92 -17.66 -8.39
CA ALA A 126 6.24 -16.72 -9.27
C ALA A 126 6.77 -15.29 -9.11
N LEU A 127 7.07 -14.86 -7.88
CA LEU A 127 7.65 -13.55 -7.61
C LEU A 127 9.08 -13.44 -8.13
N LEU A 128 9.90 -14.48 -7.96
CA LEU A 128 11.25 -14.53 -8.52
C LEU A 128 11.24 -14.45 -10.05
N LEU A 129 10.34 -15.21 -10.70
CA LEU A 129 10.20 -15.16 -12.15
C LEU A 129 9.82 -13.78 -12.67
N LYS A 130 9.06 -13.01 -11.88
CA LYS A 130 8.62 -11.67 -12.27
C LYS A 130 9.67 -10.59 -12.01
N TYR A 131 10.31 -10.62 -10.85
CA TYR A 131 11.16 -9.52 -10.38
C TYR A 131 12.66 -9.78 -10.52
N SER A 132 13.08 -11.04 -10.64
CA SER A 132 14.50 -11.37 -10.71
C SER A 132 14.99 -11.38 -12.16
N ASP A 133 15.94 -10.51 -12.47
CA ASP A 133 16.61 -10.48 -13.80
C ASP A 133 17.66 -11.61 -13.94
N LYS A 134 18.02 -12.28 -12.84
CA LYS A 134 18.95 -13.42 -12.78
C LYS A 134 18.32 -14.52 -11.92
N LYS A 135 18.52 -15.81 -12.21
CA LYS A 135 18.18 -16.86 -11.24
C LYS A 135 18.98 -16.59 -9.95
N THR A 136 18.35 -16.00 -8.96
CA THR A 136 18.93 -15.80 -7.63
C THR A 136 18.68 -17.07 -6.84
N GLU A 137 19.77 -17.71 -6.42
CA GLU A 137 19.75 -18.90 -5.58
C GLU A 137 19.56 -18.43 -4.12
N TYR A 138 18.49 -18.89 -3.47
CA TYR A 138 18.15 -18.63 -2.06
C TYR A 138 18.23 -19.91 -1.26
#